data_AF-A0A534LIE1-F1
#
_entry.id   AF-A0A534LIE1-F1
#
_cell.length_a   1.000
_cell.length_b   1.000
_cell.length_c   1.000
_cell.angle_alpha   90.00
_cell.angle_beta   90.00
_cell.angle_gamma   90.00
#
_symmetry.space_group_name_H-M   'P 1'
#
loop_
_entity.id
_entity.type
_entity.pdbx_description
1 polymer ?
#
loop_
_entity_poly.entity_id
_entity_poly.type
_entity_poly.pdbx_seq_one_letter_code
_entity_poly.pdbx_strand_id
1 'polypeptide(L)'
;MLGLAVYANRTRDSAARKAALRAAEVYLSRELFLERHSRRVMNPEFLQLHYPLYHHYDILGGLRNMAEIGLIRDHRCAKALDRLQAKQLPGGGWAAERPLYKVSAKPGTRTDSVDWGGASPTACNEWVTVDALAVLKAAGRI
;
A
#
# COMPACT_ATOMS: atom_id res chain seq x y z
N MET A 1 -12.29 -0.95 -5.88
CA MET A 1 -12.50 -1.84 -4.72
C MET A 1 -12.96 -1.07 -3.49
N LEU A 2 -12.19 -0.13 -2.95
CA LEU A 2 -12.53 0.62 -1.73
C LEU A 2 -13.89 1.32 -1.78
N GLY A 3 -14.19 2.06 -2.86
CA GLY A 3 -15.48 2.72 -3.01
C GLY A 3 -16.68 1.76 -2.91
N LEU A 4 -16.55 0.55 -3.49
CA LEU A 4 -17.58 -0.49 -3.38
C LEU A 4 -17.70 -1.03 -1.95
N ALA A 5 -16.58 -1.22 -1.25
CA ALA A 5 -16.56 -1.66 0.14
C ALA A 5 -17.22 -0.64 1.08
N VAL A 6 -16.86 0.65 0.93
CA VAL A 6 -17.44 1.75 1.69
C VAL A 6 -18.95 1.87 1.41
N TYR A 7 -19.35 1.83 0.14
CA TYR A 7 -20.76 1.86 -0.24
C TYR A 7 -21.52 0.70 0.40
N ALA A 8 -21.03 -0.54 0.23
CA ALA A 8 -21.65 -1.73 0.82
C ALA A 8 -21.77 -1.64 2.35
N ASN A 9 -20.78 -1.09 3.04
CA ASN A 9 -20.83 -0.92 4.49
C ASN A 9 -21.90 0.10 4.91
N ARG A 10 -22.10 1.17 4.15
CA ARG A 10 -23.10 2.21 4.43
C ARG A 10 -24.52 1.78 4.08
N THR A 11 -24.72 1.05 2.99
CA THR A 11 -26.05 0.69 2.47
C THR A 11 -26.46 -0.74 2.80
N ARG A 12 -25.56 -1.55 3.33
CA ARG A 12 -25.71 -3.00 3.51
C ARG A 12 -25.95 -3.77 2.19
N ASP A 13 -25.55 -3.17 1.05
CA ASP A 13 -25.70 -3.79 -0.27
C ASP A 13 -24.77 -5.01 -0.43
N SER A 14 -25.38 -6.18 -0.59
CA SER A 14 -24.68 -7.46 -0.71
C SER A 14 -23.97 -7.63 -2.05
N ALA A 15 -24.50 -7.05 -3.13
CA ALA A 15 -23.90 -7.10 -4.46
C ALA A 15 -22.64 -6.24 -4.52
N ALA A 16 -22.68 -5.04 -3.94
CA ALA A 16 -21.51 -4.17 -3.79
C ALA A 16 -20.44 -4.84 -2.92
N ARG A 17 -20.82 -5.50 -1.81
CA ARG A 17 -19.88 -6.27 -0.99
C ARG A 17 -19.22 -7.39 -1.79
N LYS A 18 -20.00 -8.18 -2.53
CA LYS A 18 -19.47 -9.25 -3.39
C LYS A 18 -18.56 -8.70 -4.49
N ALA A 19 -18.88 -7.54 -5.05
CA ALA A 19 -18.04 -6.88 -6.05
C ALA A 19 -16.70 -6.41 -5.45
N ALA A 20 -16.71 -5.82 -4.25
CA ALA A 20 -15.49 -5.45 -3.54
C ALA A 20 -14.60 -6.67 -3.25
N LEU A 21 -15.17 -7.78 -2.77
CA LEU A 21 -14.42 -9.01 -2.50
C LEU A 21 -13.84 -9.63 -3.78
N ARG A 22 -14.58 -9.65 -4.89
CA ARG A 22 -14.04 -10.11 -6.19
C ARG A 22 -12.91 -9.22 -6.70
N ALA A 23 -13.00 -7.91 -6.48
CA ALA A 23 -11.90 -7.00 -6.81
C ALA A 23 -10.66 -7.27 -5.92
N ALA A 24 -10.85 -7.55 -4.63
CA ALA A 24 -9.77 -7.92 -3.72
C ALA A 24 -9.05 -9.20 -4.16
N GLU A 25 -9.81 -10.18 -4.67
CA GLU A 25 -9.26 -11.45 -5.14
C GLU A 25 -8.22 -11.29 -6.28
N VAL A 26 -8.33 -10.23 -7.08
CA VAL A 26 -7.31 -9.91 -8.11
C VAL A 26 -5.94 -9.67 -7.46
N TYR A 27 -5.91 -9.00 -6.32
CA TYR A 27 -4.67 -8.73 -5.57
C TYR A 27 -4.24 -9.94 -4.74
N LEU A 28 -5.19 -10.60 -4.07
CA LEU A 28 -4.88 -11.71 -3.16
C LEU A 28 -4.40 -12.96 -3.91
N SER A 29 -4.95 -13.29 -5.07
CA SER A 29 -4.44 -14.38 -5.93
C SER A 29 -2.98 -14.17 -6.39
N ARG A 30 -2.49 -12.94 -6.26
CA ARG A 30 -1.12 -12.50 -6.57
C ARG A 30 -0.27 -12.28 -5.32
N GLU A 31 -0.76 -12.63 -4.13
CA GLU A 31 -0.13 -12.27 -2.84
C GLU A 31 0.38 -10.81 -2.84
N LEU A 32 -0.44 -9.92 -3.41
CA LEU A 32 -0.22 -8.49 -3.61
C LEU A 32 0.90 -8.07 -4.58
N PHE A 33 1.93 -8.88 -4.87
CA PHE A 33 3.05 -8.45 -5.74
C PHE A 33 3.64 -9.54 -6.65
N LEU A 34 3.13 -10.77 -6.56
CA LEU A 34 3.61 -11.93 -7.32
C LEU A 34 2.72 -12.24 -8.52
N GLU A 35 3.33 -12.79 -9.56
CA GLU A 35 2.63 -13.33 -10.71
C GLU A 35 1.91 -14.64 -10.31
N ARG A 36 0.72 -14.88 -10.87
CA ARG A 36 -0.15 -15.96 -10.39
C ARG A 36 0.50 -17.33 -10.54
N HIS A 37 1.13 -17.59 -11.68
CA HIS A 37 1.64 -18.91 -12.03
C HIS A 37 3.09 -19.11 -11.59
N SER A 38 4.01 -18.25 -12.04
CA SER A 38 5.45 -18.38 -11.74
C SER A 38 5.82 -17.98 -10.32
N ARG A 39 4.92 -17.29 -9.60
CA ARG A 39 5.17 -16.74 -8.26
C ARG A 39 6.37 -15.77 -8.22
N ARG A 40 6.83 -15.27 -9.37
CA ARG A 40 7.88 -14.24 -9.45
C ARG A 40 7.28 -12.87 -9.18
N VAL A 41 8.11 -11.91 -8.76
CA VAL A 41 7.70 -10.50 -8.62
C VAL A 41 7.22 -9.98 -9.98
N MET A 42 5.99 -9.46 -10.05
CA MET A 42 5.40 -8.97 -11.32
C MET A 42 6.10 -7.71 -11.84
N ASN A 43 6.37 -6.79 -10.92
CA ASN A 43 7.05 -5.54 -11.19
C ASN A 43 7.90 -5.19 -9.96
N PRO A 44 9.23 -5.03 -10.10
CA PRO A 44 10.10 -4.62 -8.99
C PRO A 44 9.66 -3.33 -8.29
N GLU A 45 8.99 -2.40 -9.00
CA GLU A 45 8.47 -1.16 -8.43
C GLU A 45 7.41 -1.41 -7.34
N PHE A 46 6.72 -2.57 -7.37
CA PHE A 46 5.74 -2.90 -6.33
C PHE A 46 6.39 -3.12 -4.97
N LEU A 47 7.70 -3.38 -4.94
CA LEU A 47 8.49 -3.53 -3.72
C LEU A 47 9.20 -2.23 -3.31
N GLN A 48 8.95 -1.11 -3.97
CA GLN A 48 9.46 0.21 -3.57
C GLN A 48 8.33 0.95 -2.85
N LEU A 49 8.56 1.43 -1.64
CA LEU A 49 7.57 2.20 -0.89
C LEU A 49 7.56 3.65 -1.39
N HIS A 50 6.38 4.15 -1.77
CA HIS A 50 6.21 5.51 -2.29
C HIS A 50 5.28 6.33 -1.39
N TYR A 51 5.51 7.63 -1.34
CA TYR A 51 4.52 8.57 -0.82
C TYR A 51 4.64 9.95 -1.50
N PRO A 52 3.52 10.56 -1.93
CA PRO A 52 2.20 9.96 -2.07
C PRO A 52 2.17 8.91 -3.19
N LEU A 53 1.26 7.94 -3.10
CA LEU A 53 1.18 6.83 -4.07
C LEU A 53 0.47 7.23 -5.40
N TYR A 54 -0.42 8.22 -5.36
CA TYR A 54 -1.25 8.66 -6.49
C TYR A 54 -1.97 7.49 -7.20
N HIS A 55 -1.59 7.20 -8.45
CA HIS A 55 -2.11 6.11 -9.29
C HIS A 55 -1.15 4.93 -9.40
N HIS A 56 0.05 5.04 -8.80
CA HIS A 56 1.01 3.95 -8.76
C HIS A 56 0.54 2.86 -7.79
N TYR A 57 1.28 1.75 -7.77
CA TYR A 57 1.00 0.65 -6.88
C TYR A 57 2.28 0.14 -6.23
N ASP A 58 2.22 -0.06 -4.92
CA ASP A 58 3.20 -0.79 -4.15
C ASP A 58 2.54 -1.69 -3.11
N ILE A 59 3.33 -2.53 -2.44
CA ILE A 59 2.83 -3.45 -1.42
C ILE A 59 2.17 -2.72 -0.25
N LEU A 60 2.61 -1.52 0.12
CA LEU A 60 2.02 -0.79 1.25
C LEU A 60 0.62 -0.29 0.90
N GLY A 61 0.44 0.28 -0.29
CA GLY A 61 -0.88 0.65 -0.81
C GLY A 61 -1.81 -0.57 -0.94
N GLY A 62 -1.29 -1.69 -1.44
CA GLY A 62 -2.03 -2.96 -1.50
C GLY A 62 -2.49 -3.44 -0.11
N LEU A 63 -1.57 -3.46 0.86
CA LEU A 63 -1.86 -3.87 2.24
C LEU A 63 -2.84 -2.93 2.94
N ARG A 64 -2.68 -1.62 2.77
CA ARG A 64 -3.61 -0.62 3.30
C ARG A 64 -5.02 -0.86 2.74
N ASN A 65 -5.13 -1.11 1.44
CA ASN A 65 -6.41 -1.45 0.84
C ASN A 65 -7.02 -2.72 1.45
N MET A 66 -6.21 -3.75 1.73
CA MET A 66 -6.69 -4.97 2.41
C MET A 66 -7.12 -4.70 3.85
N ALA A 67 -6.43 -3.81 4.57
CA ALA A 67 -6.82 -3.39 5.92
C ALA A 67 -8.16 -2.66 5.91
N GLU A 68 -8.35 -1.70 5.00
CA GLU A 68 -9.59 -0.91 4.90
C GLU A 68 -10.83 -1.77 4.58
N ILE A 69 -10.66 -2.89 3.88
CA ILE A 69 -11.78 -3.82 3.58
C ILE A 69 -11.86 -5.02 4.52
N GLY A 70 -11.05 -5.07 5.57
CA GLY A 70 -11.08 -6.12 6.59
C GLY A 70 -10.45 -7.47 6.17
N LEU A 71 -9.57 -7.47 5.17
CA LEU A 71 -8.90 -8.67 4.63
C LEU A 71 -7.40 -8.74 4.95
N ILE A 72 -6.85 -7.82 5.76
CA ILE A 72 -5.41 -7.80 6.07
C ILE A 72 -4.88 -9.08 6.74
N ARG A 73 -5.76 -9.84 7.41
CA ARG A 73 -5.42 -11.12 8.04
C ARG A 73 -5.56 -12.32 7.10
N ASP A 74 -5.94 -12.13 5.84
CA ASP A 74 -5.87 -13.19 4.83
C ASP A 74 -4.41 -13.65 4.69
N HIS A 75 -4.17 -14.96 4.78
CA HIS A 75 -2.83 -15.55 4.71
C HIS A 75 -2.03 -15.13 3.46
N ARG A 76 -2.70 -14.75 2.37
CA ARG A 76 -2.08 -14.26 1.13
C ARG A 76 -1.49 -12.85 1.25
N CYS A 77 -1.77 -12.13 2.34
CA CYS A 77 -1.08 -10.88 2.68
C CYS A 77 0.27 -11.12 3.37
N ALA A 78 0.54 -12.33 3.89
CA ALA A 78 1.68 -12.59 4.77
C ALA A 78 3.02 -12.22 4.13
N LYS A 79 3.29 -12.64 2.89
CA LYS A 79 4.56 -12.32 2.23
C LYS A 79 4.78 -10.83 2.01
N ALA A 80 3.72 -10.08 1.70
CA ALA A 80 3.81 -8.64 1.56
C ALA A 80 4.04 -7.94 2.91
N LEU A 81 3.39 -8.42 3.97
CA LEU A 81 3.64 -7.94 5.34
C LEU A 81 5.07 -8.24 5.79
N ASP A 82 5.62 -9.41 5.46
CA ASP A 82 7.01 -9.77 5.76
C ASP A 82 7.98 -8.83 5.04
N ARG A 83 7.71 -8.52 3.76
CA ARG A 83 8.47 -7.54 2.98
C ARG A 83 8.39 -6.14 3.57
N LEU A 84 7.22 -5.73 4.05
CA LEU A 84 7.04 -4.44 4.72
C LEU A 84 7.87 -4.40 6.01
N GLN A 85 7.78 -5.39 6.89
CA GLN A 85 8.58 -5.41 8.12
C GLN A 85 10.09 -5.44 7.86
N ALA A 86 10.54 -6.22 6.87
CA ALA A 86 11.95 -6.29 6.50
C ALA A 86 12.52 -4.94 6.00
N LYS A 87 11.66 -4.00 5.62
CA LYS A 87 12.05 -2.64 5.19
C LYS A 87 12.11 -1.64 6.34
N GLN A 88 11.77 -2.03 7.56
CA GLN A 88 11.87 -1.13 8.71
C GLN A 88 13.34 -0.72 8.91
N LEU A 89 13.58 0.58 9.08
CA LEU A 89 14.92 1.10 9.32
C LEU A 89 15.42 0.72 10.73
N PRO A 90 16.74 0.65 10.98
CA PRO A 90 17.28 0.30 12.30
C PRO A 90 16.78 1.18 13.45
N GLY A 91 16.50 2.46 13.17
CA GLY A 91 15.92 3.40 14.14
C GLY A 91 14.40 3.34 14.26
N GLY A 92 13.75 2.38 13.61
CA GLY A 92 12.30 2.35 13.41
C GLY A 92 11.86 3.17 12.19
N GLY A 93 10.57 3.10 11.89
CA GLY A 93 10.00 3.77 10.73
C GLY A 93 10.40 3.16 9.38
N TRP A 94 9.92 3.79 8.31
CA TRP A 94 10.08 3.35 6.93
C TRP A 94 10.47 4.52 6.04
N ALA A 95 11.34 4.25 5.08
CA ALA A 95 11.72 5.19 4.04
C ALA A 95 10.66 5.25 2.92
N ALA A 96 10.49 6.43 2.33
CA ALA A 96 10.05 6.52 0.94
C ALA A 96 11.27 6.22 0.05
N GLU A 97 11.17 5.22 -0.82
CA GLU A 97 12.29 4.74 -1.63
C GLU A 97 12.41 5.49 -2.96
N ARG A 98 11.30 6.07 -3.44
CA ARG A 98 11.28 6.83 -4.69
C ARG A 98 10.18 7.90 -4.67
N PRO A 99 10.48 9.14 -5.10
CA PRO A 99 9.46 10.16 -5.27
C PRO A 99 8.77 10.02 -6.63
N LEU A 100 7.46 10.22 -6.66
CA LEU A 100 6.63 10.20 -7.89
C LEU A 100 6.29 11.61 -8.41
N TYR A 101 6.75 12.62 -7.68
CA TYR A 101 6.48 14.05 -7.85
C TYR A 101 7.78 14.86 -7.82
N LYS A 102 7.67 16.15 -8.14
CA LYS A 102 8.71 17.17 -7.88
C LYS A 102 8.14 18.26 -6.99
N VAL A 103 8.88 18.69 -5.98
CA VAL A 103 8.47 19.86 -5.19
C VAL A 103 8.73 21.13 -5.99
N SER A 104 7.71 21.97 -6.18
CA SER A 104 7.83 23.26 -6.88
C SER A 104 6.79 24.25 -6.40
N ALA A 105 7.20 25.49 -6.16
CA ALA A 105 6.29 26.60 -5.86
C ALA A 105 5.48 27.07 -7.09
N LYS A 106 5.92 26.71 -8.30
CA LYS A 106 5.23 27.04 -9.55
C LYS A 106 4.37 25.85 -9.99
N PRO A 107 3.09 26.06 -10.34
CA PRO A 107 2.25 25.02 -10.92
C PRO A 107 2.87 24.42 -12.18
N GLY A 108 2.88 23.10 -12.27
CA GLY A 108 3.37 22.36 -13.42
C GLY A 108 2.79 20.95 -13.47
N THR A 109 3.17 20.19 -14.49
CA THR A 109 2.80 18.77 -14.54
C THR A 109 3.66 17.97 -13.57
N ARG A 110 3.02 17.08 -12.79
CA ARG A 110 3.69 16.22 -11.78
C ARG A 110 4.48 17.01 -10.72
N THR A 111 4.02 18.22 -10.40
CA THR A 111 4.58 19.04 -9.34
C THR A 111 3.62 19.12 -8.16
N ASP A 112 4.18 19.03 -6.97
CA ASP A 112 3.46 19.26 -5.73
C ASP A 112 4.01 20.50 -5.04
N SER A 113 3.12 21.31 -4.46
CA SER A 113 3.50 22.44 -3.60
C SER A 113 3.82 22.01 -2.17
N VAL A 114 3.50 20.76 -1.82
CA VAL A 114 3.73 20.17 -0.51
C VAL A 114 5.03 19.38 -0.54
N ASP A 115 5.87 19.57 0.48
CA ASP A 115 7.01 18.70 0.74
C ASP A 115 6.52 17.46 1.49
N TRP A 116 6.57 16.30 0.83
CA TRP A 116 6.19 15.01 1.43
C TRP A 116 7.38 14.29 2.09
N GLY A 117 8.45 15.00 2.41
CA GLY A 117 9.65 14.48 3.06
C GLY A 117 10.66 13.82 2.11
N GLY A 118 10.40 13.85 0.80
CA GLY A 118 11.27 13.27 -0.22
C GLY A 118 11.51 11.75 -0.06
N ALA A 119 12.46 11.24 -0.84
CA ALA A 119 12.91 9.85 -0.76
C ALA A 119 14.34 9.78 -0.22
N SER A 120 14.61 8.78 0.62
CA SER A 120 15.93 8.52 1.19
C SER A 120 16.03 7.05 1.55
N PRO A 121 17.15 6.36 1.25
CA PRO A 121 17.31 4.95 1.62
C PRO A 121 17.53 4.74 3.13
N THR A 122 17.83 5.79 3.88
CA THR A 122 18.27 5.70 5.28
C THR A 122 17.46 6.57 6.24
N ALA A 123 16.71 7.54 5.72
CA ALA A 123 15.88 8.42 6.53
C ALA A 123 14.43 7.96 6.53
N CYS A 124 13.82 8.04 7.70
CA CYS A 124 12.40 7.79 7.89
C CYS A 124 11.58 8.84 7.12
N ASN A 125 10.54 8.38 6.43
CA ASN A 125 9.48 9.23 5.90
C ASN A 125 8.25 9.06 6.79
N GLU A 126 7.77 10.15 7.39
CA GLU A 126 6.69 10.12 8.38
C GLU A 126 5.38 9.54 7.82
N TRP A 127 5.11 9.81 6.53
CA TRP A 127 3.89 9.42 5.86
C TRP A 127 3.88 7.92 5.50
N VAL A 128 5.00 7.41 4.99
CA VAL A 128 5.17 5.96 4.80
C VAL A 128 5.11 5.24 6.14
N THR A 129 5.69 5.84 7.18
CA THR A 129 5.77 5.25 8.51
C THR A 129 4.42 5.11 9.18
N VAL A 130 3.57 6.14 9.13
CA VAL A 130 2.23 6.06 9.74
C VAL A 130 1.38 5.00 9.04
N ASP A 131 1.43 4.92 7.71
CA ASP A 131 0.69 3.92 6.95
C ASP A 131 1.21 2.50 7.24
N ALA A 132 2.54 2.32 7.32
CA ALA A 132 3.15 1.04 7.65
C ALA A 132 2.77 0.56 9.07
N LEU A 133 2.86 1.44 10.06
CA LEU A 133 2.45 1.15 11.44
C LEU A 133 0.96 0.80 11.53
N ALA A 134 0.10 1.55 10.85
CA ALA A 134 -1.33 1.28 10.81
C ALA A 134 -1.64 -0.10 10.21
N VAL A 135 -0.97 -0.45 9.10
CA VAL A 135 -1.09 -1.77 8.45
C VAL A 135 -0.62 -2.89 9.37
N LEU A 136 0.55 -2.75 9.99
CA LEU A 136 1.12 -3.79 10.85
C LEU A 136 0.29 -4.00 12.12
N LYS A 137 -0.25 -2.93 12.70
CA LYS A 137 -1.19 -2.99 13.82
C LYS A 137 -2.49 -3.69 13.42
N ALA A 138 -3.08 -3.35 12.27
CA ALA A 138 -4.28 -4.02 11.76
C ALA A 138 -4.05 -5.51 11.49
N ALA A 139 -2.85 -5.87 11.05
CA ALA A 139 -2.41 -7.25 10.87
C ALA A 139 -2.12 -7.99 12.20
N GLY A 140 -2.03 -7.28 13.33
CA GLY A 140 -1.68 -7.85 14.64
C GLY A 140 -0.21 -8.26 14.76
N ARG A 141 0.69 -7.57 14.04
CA ARG A 141 2.13 -7.83 14.07
C ARG A 141 2.90 -6.92 15.05
N ILE A 142 2.25 -5.85 15.53
CA ILE A 142 2.70 -4.92 16.56
C ILE A 142 1.50 -4.45 17.39
#